data_AF-A0A659ULM2-F1
#
_entry.id   AF-A0A659ULM2-F1
#
_cell.length_a   1.000
_cell.length_b   1.000
_cell.length_c   1.000
_cell.angle_alpha   90.00
_cell.angle_beta   90.00
_cell.angle_gamma   90.00
#
_symmetry.space_group_name_H-M   'P 1'
#
loop_
_entity.id
_entity.type
_entity.pdbx_description
1 polymer ?
#
loop_
_entity_poly.entity_id
_entity_poly.type
_entity_poly.pdbx_seq_one_letter_code
_entity_poly.pdbx_strand_id
1 'polypeptide(L)' 'MSDGAADAKGVPVRLDKVSFSYGEALFAFDVEFTATQITAIMGPSGSGKST' A
#
# COMPACT_ATOMS: atom_id res chain seq x y z
N MET A 1 -1.72 18.31 -25.92
CA MET A 1 -0.94 18.48 -24.66
C MET A 1 -0.13 17.22 -24.49
N SER A 2 1.15 17.25 -24.86
CA SER A 2 2.06 16.16 -24.53
C SER A 2 2.57 16.44 -23.12
N ASP A 3 1.94 15.83 -22.13
CA ASP A 3 2.53 15.85 -20.79
C ASP A 3 3.87 15.14 -20.90
N GLY A 4 4.93 15.88 -20.61
CA GLY A 4 6.27 15.36 -20.53
C GLY A 4 6.29 14.29 -19.44
N ALA A 5 6.24 13.03 -19.87
CA ALA A 5 6.61 11.89 -19.06
C ALA A 5 8.14 11.93 -18.86
N ALA A 6 8.60 12.95 -18.14
CA ALA A 6 9.93 12.93 -17.56
C ALA A 6 9.92 11.77 -16.57
N ASP A 7 10.73 10.74 -16.85
CA ASP A 7 11.15 9.66 -15.96
C ASP A 7 10.51 9.69 -14.57
N ALA A 8 9.26 9.24 -14.45
CA ALA A 8 8.64 9.07 -13.15
C ALA A 8 9.34 7.88 -12.48
N LYS A 9 10.45 8.16 -11.78
CA LYS A 9 11.21 7.17 -11.02
C LYS A 9 10.39 6.74 -9.80
N GLY A 10 9.42 5.86 -10.03
CA GLY A 10 8.71 5.15 -8.99
C GLY A 10 9.47 3.91 -8.54
N VAL A 11 9.32 3.55 -7.28
CA VAL A 11 9.82 2.27 -6.73
C VAL A 11 8.59 1.46 -6.31
N PRO A 12 8.48 0.18 -6.70
CA PRO A 12 7.39 -0.66 -6.24
C PRO A 12 7.52 -0.91 -4.73
N VAL A 13 6.39 -1.07 -4.04
CA VAL A 13 6.37 -1.33 -2.60
C VAL A 13 5.78 -2.72 -2.36
N ARG A 14 6.43 -3.52 -1.52
CA ARG A 14 5.99 -4.86 -1.16
C ARG A 14 5.90 -4.98 0.36
N LEU A 15 4.74 -5.37 0.86
CA LEU A 15 4.58 -5.88 2.21
C LEU A 15 4.61 -7.41 2.11
N ASP A 16 5.70 -8.02 2.58
CA ASP A 16 5.87 -9.47 2.55
C ASP A 16 5.56 -10.08 3.92
N LYS A 17 4.36 -10.66 4.04
CA LYS A 17 3.87 -11.31 5.28
C LYS A 17 4.09 -10.46 6.53
N VAL A 18 3.88 -9.16 6.41
CA VAL A 18 4.06 -8.21 7.52
C VAL A 18 2.94 -8.44 8.52
N SER A 19 3.29 -8.77 9.76
CA SER A 19 2.34 -8.90 10.87
C SER A 19 2.58 -7.82 11.91
N PHE A 20 1.51 -7.16 12.36
CA PHE A 20 1.57 -6.12 13.36
C PHE A 20 0.36 -6.20 14.30
N SER A 21 0.52 -5.83 15.57
CA SER A 21 -0.59 -5.78 16.52
C SER A 21 -0.58 -4.55 17.43
N TYR A 22 -1.79 -4.07 17.72
CA TYR A 22 -2.05 -3.18 18.85
C TYR A 22 -2.67 -4.00 19.97
N GLY A 23 -1.84 -4.78 20.67
CA GLY A 23 -2.30 -5.71 21.70
C GLY A 23 -3.10 -6.87 21.11
N GLU A 24 -4.43 -6.79 21.16
CA GLU A 24 -5.34 -7.87 20.78
C GLU A 24 -5.66 -7.90 19.27
N ALA A 25 -5.60 -6.77 18.58
CA ALA A 25 -5.89 -6.71 17.15
C ALA A 25 -4.65 -7.10 16.33
N LEU A 26 -4.70 -8.24 15.64
CA LEU A 26 -3.65 -8.70 14.73
C LEU A 26 -3.99 -8.33 13.28
N PHE A 27 -3.06 -7.64 12.63
CA PHE A 27 -3.11 -7.30 11.20
C PHE A 27 -2.02 -8.05 10.46
N ALA A 28 -2.36 -8.61 9.30
CA ALA A 28 -1.43 -9.28 8.42
C ALA A 28 -1.56 -8.71 7.01
N PHE A 29 -0.43 -8.32 6.42
CA PHE A 29 -0.35 -7.69 5.11
C PHE A 29 0.57 -8.50 4.20
N ASP A 30 0.03 -8.89 3.05
CA ASP A 30 0.73 -9.56 1.97
C ASP A 30 0.25 -8.93 0.66
N VAL A 31 0.90 -7.84 0.24
CA VAL A 31 0.44 -7.01 -0.88
C VAL A 31 1.59 -6.32 -1.59
N GLU A 32 1.44 -6.07 -2.89
CA GLU A 32 2.38 -5.33 -3.73
C GLU A 32 1.69 -4.11 -4.34
N PHE A 33 2.42 -2.99 -4.41
CA PHE A 33 2.01 -1.75 -5.05
C PHE A 33 2.94 -1.45 -6.23
N THR A 34 2.36 -1.38 -7.42
CA THR A 34 3.08 -1.06 -8.66
C THR A 34 3.66 0.35 -8.60
N ALA A 35 4.92 0.50 -9.02
CA ALA A 35 5.54 1.80 -9.18
C ALA A 35 4.68 2.71 -10.08
N THR A 36 4.60 4.00 -9.75
CA THR A 36 3.89 5.02 -10.55
C THR A 36 2.37 4.81 -10.67
N GLN A 37 1.77 3.93 -9.86
CA GLN A 37 0.33 3.68 -9.84
C GLN A 37 -0.33 4.18 -8.55
N ILE A 38 -1.47 4.86 -8.68
CA ILE A 38 -2.32 5.21 -7.54
C ILE A 38 -3.13 3.97 -7.14
N THR A 39 -3.05 3.58 -5.87
CA THR A 39 -3.80 2.45 -5.31
C THR A 39 -4.68 2.92 -4.17
N ALA A 40 -5.97 2.59 -4.22
CA ALA A 40 -6.91 2.88 -3.15
C ALA A 40 -6.98 1.72 -2.15
N ILE A 41 -6.88 2.04 -0.85
CA ILE A 41 -7.08 1.07 0.24
C ILE A 41 -8.46 1.32 0.86
N MET A 42 -9.33 0.31 0.81
CA MET A 42 -10.73 0.41 1.24
C MET A 42 -11.13 -0.73 2.19
N GLY A 43 -12.20 -0.51 2.96
CA GLY A 43 -12.70 -1.48 3.94
C GLY A 43 -13.37 -0.82 5.16
N PRO A 44 -14.10 -1.60 5.98
CA PRO A 44 -14.83 -1.09 7.16
C PRO A 44 -13.95 -0.36 8.17
N SER A 45 -14.54 0.42 9.07
CA SER A 45 -13.78 0.99 10.20
C SER A 45 -13.12 -0.12 11.02
N GLY A 46 -11.88 0.10 11.50
CA GLY A 46 -11.12 -0.89 12.27
C GLY A 46 -10.41 -2.00 11.46
N SER A 47 -10.54 -2.03 10.13
CA SER A 47 -9.91 -3.06 9.26
C SER A 47 -8.38 -2.97 9.12
N GLY A 48 -7.73 -1.97 9.73
CA GLY A 48 -6.27 -1.81 9.66
C GLY A 48 -5.74 -1.02 8.46
N LYS A 49 -6.58 -0.32 7.69
CA LYS A 49 -6.16 0.43 6.47
C LYS A 49 -5.11 1.54 6.72
N SER A 50 -5.18 2.19 7.88
CA SER A 50 -4.27 3.29 8.27
C SER A 50 -3.02 2.79 8.99
N THR A 51 -2.91 1.48 9.19
CA THR A 51 -1.82 0.78 9.88
C THR A 51 -0.93 0.13 8.85
#